data_AF-I6TZ55-F1
#
_entry.id   AF-I6TZ55-F1
#
_cell.length_a   1.000
_cell.length_b   1.000
_cell.length_c   1.000
_cell.angle_alpha   90.00
_cell.angle_beta   90.00
_cell.angle_gamma   90.00
#
_symmetry.space_group_name_H-M   'P 1'
#
loop_
_entity.id
_entity.type
_entity.pdbx_description
1 polymer ?
#
loop_
_entity_poly.entity_id
_entity_poly.type
_entity_poly.pdbx_seq_one_letter_code
_entity_poly.pdbx_strand_id
1 'polypeptide(L)'
;MEIEVTPVDILLQLVKMGKVDPWNIDIVDLTEKYIKMLREMQELDLRISARAILAAAILVRMKSEALLNEDSREQEEKEEERIRVEVDPLVPPLRRVERYYTLDDLIDALMEALEEAERRKPKKKKKVEIDEEIFVIDDFRVDIEKYVEELYKVVKKIYEKTGTPIKFWDLVPDVEPKIIARTFLYLLFLENMGRVEIIQEEPFGEILVVPM
;
A
#
# COMPACT_ATOMS: atom_id res chain seq x y z
N MET A 1 13.40 12.11 29.40
CA MET A 1 12.98 12.10 27.98
C MET A 1 13.10 10.66 27.53
N GLU A 2 11.99 10.02 27.18
CA GLU A 2 12.04 8.71 26.53
C GLU A 2 12.74 8.90 25.16
N ILE A 3 13.72 8.06 24.87
CA ILE A 3 14.57 8.19 23.68
C ILE A 3 13.84 7.49 22.54
N GLU A 4 13.38 8.25 21.54
CA GLU A 4 12.82 7.67 20.32
C GLU A 4 13.91 7.00 19.49
N VAL A 5 13.62 5.80 18.96
CA VAL A 5 14.58 5.07 18.12
C VAL A 5 14.64 5.72 16.73
N THR A 6 15.82 6.16 16.32
CA THR A 6 16.06 6.77 15.00
C THR A 6 16.52 5.73 13.97
N PRO A 7 16.44 6.02 12.66
CA PRO A 7 16.93 5.11 11.63
C PRO A 7 18.41 4.74 11.80
N VAL A 8 19.24 5.73 12.19
CA VAL A 8 20.68 5.56 12.36
C VAL A 8 20.99 4.67 13.54
N ASP A 9 20.21 4.77 14.64
CA ASP A 9 20.37 3.89 15.80
C ASP A 9 20.20 2.41 15.43
N ILE A 10 19.20 2.10 14.60
CA ILE A 10 18.93 0.74 14.14
C ILE A 10 20.09 0.23 13.27
N LEU A 11 20.61 1.05 12.34
CA LEU A 11 21.76 0.67 11.50
C LEU A 11 23.01 0.43 12.34
N LEU A 12 23.33 1.34 13.26
CA LEU A 12 24.46 1.20 14.18
C LEU A 12 24.32 -0.05 15.06
N GLN A 13 23.10 -0.36 15.51
CA GLN A 13 22.86 -1.56 16.30
C GLN A 13 23.09 -2.83 15.47
N LEU A 14 22.67 -2.87 14.21
CA LEU A 14 22.94 -4.01 13.31
C LEU A 14 24.45 -4.23 13.10
N VAL A 15 25.21 -3.15 12.92
CA VAL A 15 26.69 -3.20 12.80
C VAL A 15 27.33 -3.64 14.12
N LYS A 16 26.92 -3.05 15.25
CA LYS A 16 27.46 -3.40 16.59
C LYS A 16 27.21 -4.86 16.95
N MET A 17 26.07 -5.42 16.54
CA MET A 17 25.76 -6.84 16.73
C MET A 17 26.51 -7.76 15.77
N GLY A 18 27.34 -7.23 14.86
CA GLY A 18 28.05 -8.01 13.85
C GLY A 18 27.13 -8.62 12.80
N LYS A 19 25.88 -8.13 12.68
CA LYS A 19 24.93 -8.63 11.67
C LYS A 19 25.26 -8.10 10.28
N VAL A 20 26.01 -7.00 10.17
CA VAL A 20 26.34 -6.31 8.92
C VAL A 20 27.79 -5.81 8.99
N ASP A 21 28.54 -5.98 7.89
CA ASP A 21 29.91 -5.44 7.76
C ASP A 21 29.86 -3.95 7.39
N PRO A 22 30.41 -3.03 8.20
CA PRO A 22 30.35 -1.58 7.95
C PRO A 22 31.10 -1.13 6.69
N TRP A 23 32.03 -1.92 6.16
CA TRP A 23 32.80 -1.55 4.97
C TRP A 23 32.15 -2.03 3.66
N ASN A 24 31.25 -3.01 3.76
CA ASN A 24 30.64 -3.64 2.59
C ASN A 24 29.23 -4.16 2.91
N ILE A 25 28.27 -3.24 2.90
CA ILE A 25 26.88 -3.49 3.23
C ILE A 25 26.10 -3.84 1.95
N ASP A 26 25.62 -5.08 1.84
CA ASP A 26 24.64 -5.45 0.81
C ASP A 26 23.26 -4.88 1.20
N ILE A 27 22.72 -3.97 0.38
CA ILE A 27 21.43 -3.32 0.62
C ILE A 27 20.27 -4.33 0.70
N VAL A 28 20.36 -5.44 -0.04
CA VAL A 28 19.31 -6.48 -0.09
C VAL A 28 19.15 -7.16 1.26
N ASP A 29 20.28 -7.58 1.84
CA ASP A 29 20.37 -8.26 3.12
C ASP A 29 20.16 -7.30 4.30
N LEU A 30 20.73 -6.10 4.22
CA LEU A 30 20.50 -5.04 5.22
C LEU A 30 19.01 -4.73 5.37
N THR A 31 18.29 -4.57 4.26
CA THR A 31 16.87 -4.18 4.27
C THR A 31 16.03 -5.19 5.06
N GLU A 32 16.29 -6.49 4.88
CA GLU A 32 15.59 -7.54 5.63
C GLU A 32 15.93 -7.50 7.12
N LYS A 33 17.22 -7.35 7.44
CA LYS A 33 17.69 -7.24 8.82
C LYS A 33 17.14 -6.00 9.53
N TYR A 34 17.03 -4.88 8.82
CA TYR A 34 16.45 -3.64 9.31
C TYR A 34 14.97 -3.80 9.63
N ILE A 35 14.17 -4.32 8.68
CA ILE A 35 12.73 -4.54 8.88
C ILE A 35 12.50 -5.53 10.03
N LYS A 36 13.30 -6.59 10.12
CA LYS A 36 13.21 -7.55 11.23
C LYS A 36 13.45 -6.88 12.58
N MET A 37 14.52 -6.11 12.71
CA MET A 37 14.82 -5.36 13.95
C MET A 37 13.69 -4.36 14.28
N LEU A 38 13.17 -3.67 13.27
CA LEU A 38 12.07 -2.72 13.44
C LEU A 38 10.82 -3.40 14.01
N ARG A 39 10.47 -4.60 13.51
CA ARG A 39 9.34 -5.39 14.01
C ARG A 39 9.57 -5.89 15.43
N GLU A 40 10.76 -6.42 15.73
CA GLU A 40 11.14 -6.84 17.09
C GLU A 40 10.99 -5.67 18.08
N MET A 41 11.37 -4.45 17.68
CA MET A 41 11.20 -3.26 18.51
C MET A 41 9.73 -2.83 18.67
N GLN A 42 8.88 -3.02 17.66
CA GLN A 42 7.42 -2.76 17.75
C GLN A 42 6.74 -3.75 18.70
N GLU A 43 7.12 -5.03 18.65
CA GLU A 43 6.58 -6.06 19.54
C GLU A 43 6.94 -5.82 21.01
N LEU A 44 8.08 -5.17 21.26
CA LEU A 44 8.53 -4.75 22.59
C LEU A 44 7.95 -3.40 23.05
N ASP A 45 6.97 -2.84 22.32
CA ASP A 45 6.29 -1.57 22.59
C ASP A 45 7.26 -0.37 22.72
N LEU A 46 8.38 -0.41 21.98
CA LEU A 46 9.34 0.69 21.93
C LEU A 46 8.79 1.82 21.06
N ARG A 47 8.98 3.07 21.50
CA ARG A 47 8.65 4.26 20.69
C ARG A 47 9.58 4.37 19.48
N ILE A 48 9.08 3.98 18.32
CA ILE A 48 9.76 4.10 17.04
C ILE A 48 9.42 5.43 16.38
N SER A 49 10.45 6.16 15.93
CA SER A 49 10.23 7.41 15.21
C SER A 49 9.57 7.16 13.84
N ALA A 50 8.72 8.09 13.40
CA ALA A 50 8.14 8.04 12.05
C ALA A 50 9.24 7.99 10.96
N ARG A 51 10.40 8.59 11.23
CA ARG A 51 11.59 8.54 10.38
C ARG A 51 12.14 7.13 10.21
N ALA A 52 12.14 6.29 11.24
CA ALA A 52 12.60 4.90 11.15
C ALA A 52 11.66 4.05 10.27
N ILE A 53 10.36 4.28 10.34
CA ILE A 53 9.39 3.63 9.45
C ILE A 53 9.58 4.10 8.00
N LEU A 54 9.77 5.41 7.79
CA LEU A 54 10.05 5.97 6.46
C LEU A 54 11.35 5.43 5.88
N ALA A 55 12.39 5.29 6.71
CA ALA A 55 13.66 4.70 6.32
C ALA A 55 13.49 3.24 5.84
N ALA A 56 12.66 2.44 6.49
CA ALA A 56 12.35 1.08 6.03
C ALA A 56 11.76 1.07 4.61
N ALA A 57 10.83 1.99 4.31
CA ALA A 57 10.26 2.11 2.97
C ALA A 57 11.29 2.54 1.91
N ILE A 58 12.21 3.45 2.28
CA ILE A 58 13.32 3.88 1.41
C ILE A 58 14.27 2.71 1.13
N LEU A 59 14.65 1.94 2.16
CA LEU A 59 15.52 0.77 2.00
C LEU A 59 14.89 -0.29 1.09
N VAL A 60 13.57 -0.53 1.21
CA VAL A 60 12.84 -1.42 0.28
C VAL A 60 12.91 -0.92 -1.16
N ARG A 61 12.76 0.39 -1.38
CA ARG A 61 12.92 0.98 -2.71
C ARG A 61 14.35 0.76 -3.25
N MET A 62 15.36 1.05 -2.43
CA MET A 62 16.78 0.86 -2.81
C MET A 62 17.08 -0.61 -3.13
N LYS A 63 16.53 -1.56 -2.36
CA LYS A 63 16.60 -3.00 -2.66
C LYS A 63 16.00 -3.33 -4.02
N SER A 64 14.80 -2.81 -4.32
CA SER A 64 14.16 -3.04 -5.62
C SER A 64 14.97 -2.47 -6.78
N GLU A 65 15.53 -1.27 -6.62
CA GLU A 65 16.37 -0.62 -7.64
C GLU A 65 17.68 -1.38 -7.84
N ALA A 66 18.31 -1.87 -6.76
CA ALA A 66 19.53 -2.67 -6.84
C ALA A 66 19.33 -3.99 -7.60
N LEU A 67 18.24 -4.72 -7.32
CA LEU A 67 17.92 -5.98 -8.01
C LEU A 67 17.64 -5.76 -9.51
N LEU A 68 16.87 -4.74 -9.86
CA LEU A 68 16.56 -4.43 -11.27
C LEU A 68 17.81 -4.02 -12.07
N ASN A 69 18.75 -3.30 -11.45
CA ASN A 69 20.00 -2.92 -12.08
C ASN A 69 20.93 -4.12 -12.34
N GLU A 70 20.89 -5.16 -11.50
CA GLU A 70 21.63 -6.41 -11.76
C GLU A 70 21.04 -7.17 -12.94
N ASP A 71 19.72 -7.33 -12.98
CA ASP A 71 19.03 -7.99 -14.10
C ASP A 71 19.33 -7.30 -15.44
N SER A 72 19.41 -5.97 -15.45
CA SER A 72 19.73 -5.18 -16.65
C SER A 72 21.18 -5.41 -17.11
N ARG A 73 22.14 -5.48 -16.19
CA ARG A 73 23.56 -5.76 -16.52
C ARG A 73 23.74 -7.16 -17.08
N GLU A 74 23.08 -8.15 -16.48
CA GLU A 74 23.12 -9.53 -16.98
C GLU A 74 22.48 -9.69 -18.37
N GLN A 75 21.50 -8.86 -18.72
CA GLN A 75 20.90 -8.82 -20.05
C GLN A 75 21.81 -8.13 -21.07
N GLU A 76 22.44 -7.01 -20.71
CA GLU A 76 23.42 -6.31 -21.56
C GLU A 76 24.61 -7.22 -21.93
N GLU A 77 25.13 -7.99 -20.97
CA GLU A 77 26.22 -8.97 -21.21
C GLU A 77 25.80 -10.14 -22.12
N LYS A 78 24.50 -10.51 -22.14
CA LYS A 78 23.96 -11.59 -22.99
C LYS A 78 23.53 -11.11 -24.39
N GLU A 79 23.22 -9.82 -24.54
CA GLU A 79 22.79 -9.22 -25.81
C GLU A 79 23.94 -8.88 -26.78
N GLU A 80 25.21 -8.88 -26.33
CA GLU A 80 26.37 -8.66 -27.21
C GLU A 80 26.52 -9.70 -28.35
N GLU A 81 25.80 -10.84 -28.29
CA GLU A 81 25.83 -11.90 -29.32
C GLU A 81 24.70 -11.86 -30.37
N ARG A 82 23.72 -10.93 -30.32
CA ARG A 82 22.59 -10.93 -31.28
C ARG A 82 22.29 -9.57 -31.90
N ILE A 83 22.08 -9.58 -33.22
CA ILE A 83 21.80 -8.42 -34.08
C ILE A 83 20.48 -7.75 -33.64
N ARG A 84 20.55 -6.44 -33.36
CA ARG A 84 19.50 -5.60 -32.75
C ARG A 84 18.28 -5.37 -33.65
N VAL A 85 17.09 -5.43 -33.04
CA VAL A 85 15.92 -4.62 -33.39
C VAL A 85 15.69 -3.67 -32.21
N GLU A 86 15.94 -2.38 -32.42
CA GLU A 86 15.75 -1.35 -31.39
C GLU A 86 14.25 -1.11 -31.15
N VAL A 87 13.75 -1.60 -30.02
CA VAL A 87 12.58 -1.04 -29.36
C VAL A 87 13.03 -0.62 -27.97
N ASP A 88 13.26 0.68 -27.80
CA ASP A 88 13.70 1.26 -26.53
C ASP A 88 12.54 1.14 -25.52
N PRO A 89 12.63 0.28 -24.48
CA PRO A 89 11.62 0.24 -23.45
C PRO A 89 11.61 1.60 -22.75
N LEU A 90 10.44 2.10 -22.34
CA LEU A 90 10.38 3.23 -21.41
C LEU A 90 10.94 2.77 -20.05
N VAL A 91 12.26 2.77 -19.91
CA VAL A 91 12.93 2.59 -18.63
C VAL A 91 12.82 3.94 -17.92
N PRO A 92 12.17 4.04 -16.74
CA PRO A 92 12.28 5.26 -15.94
C PRO A 92 13.77 5.55 -15.73
N PRO A 93 14.20 6.81 -15.58
CA PRO A 93 15.59 7.12 -15.30
C PRO A 93 15.97 6.49 -13.96
N LEU A 94 16.47 5.25 -14.01
CA LEU A 94 16.99 4.53 -12.86
C LEU A 94 18.22 5.31 -12.45
N ARG A 95 18.10 6.06 -11.34
CA ARG A 95 19.29 6.53 -10.64
C ARG A 95 20.11 5.27 -10.38
N ARG A 96 21.37 5.22 -10.81
CA ARG A 96 22.24 4.05 -10.58
C ARG A 96 22.33 3.84 -9.07
N VAL A 97 21.58 2.88 -8.55
CA VAL A 97 21.64 2.50 -7.14
C VAL A 97 22.67 1.40 -7.06
N GLU A 98 23.71 1.64 -6.27
CA GLU A 98 24.75 0.65 -6.00
C GLU A 98 24.17 -0.42 -5.06
N ARG A 99 24.56 -1.67 -5.23
CA ARG A 99 24.10 -2.74 -4.33
C ARG A 99 24.84 -2.73 -3.00
N TYR A 100 26.11 -2.34 -3.04
CA TYR A 100 27.02 -2.37 -1.91
C TYR A 100 27.39 -0.95 -1.49
N TYR A 101 27.33 -0.69 -0.18
CA TYR A 101 27.65 0.61 0.41
C TYR A 101 28.63 0.45 1.58
N THR A 102 29.40 1.49 1.89
CA THR A 102 29.96 1.65 3.24
C THR A 102 28.88 2.17 4.19
N LEU A 103 29.08 2.02 5.50
CA LEU A 103 28.14 2.51 6.50
C LEU A 103 27.93 4.02 6.39
N ASP A 104 29.01 4.78 6.21
CA ASP A 104 28.95 6.24 6.11
C ASP A 104 28.20 6.66 4.85
N ASP A 105 28.53 6.06 3.69
CA ASP A 105 27.85 6.35 2.42
C ASP A 105 26.36 5.99 2.48
N LEU A 106 26.03 4.88 3.14
CA LEU A 106 24.65 4.44 3.32
C LEU A 106 23.87 5.40 4.22
N ILE A 107 24.47 5.86 5.33
CA ILE A 107 23.83 6.82 6.22
C ILE A 107 23.56 8.12 5.47
N ASP A 108 24.54 8.62 4.70
CA ASP A 108 24.39 9.84 3.92
C ASP A 108 23.30 9.69 2.85
N ALA A 109 23.31 8.60 2.08
CA ALA A 109 22.30 8.31 1.08
C ALA A 109 20.89 8.18 1.69
N LEU A 110 20.78 7.53 2.85
CA LEU A 110 19.51 7.36 3.56
C LEU A 110 19.00 8.69 4.12
N MET A 111 19.88 9.50 4.69
CA MET A 111 19.54 10.83 5.22
C MET A 111 19.10 11.78 4.10
N GLU A 112 19.81 11.79 2.98
CA GLU A 112 19.40 12.56 1.80
C GLU A 112 18.03 12.10 1.28
N ALA A 113 17.79 10.78 1.21
CA ALA A 113 16.51 10.24 0.79
C ALA A 113 15.37 10.54 1.77
N LEU A 114 15.65 10.57 3.08
CA LEU A 114 14.69 10.96 4.11
C LEU A 114 14.35 12.45 3.99
N GLU A 115 15.36 13.31 3.87
CA GLU A 115 15.14 14.74 3.65
C GLU A 115 14.40 15.00 2.34
N GLU A 116 14.73 14.30 1.25
CA GLU A 116 14.02 14.43 0.00
C GLU A 116 12.55 13.98 0.14
N ALA A 117 12.29 12.88 0.85
CA ALA A 117 10.93 12.41 1.11
C ALA A 117 10.12 13.40 1.98
N GLU A 118 10.76 14.06 2.95
CA GLU A 118 10.14 15.09 3.79
C GLU A 118 9.94 16.42 3.05
N ARG A 119 10.92 16.85 2.25
CA ARG A 119 10.88 18.08 1.43
C ARG A 119 9.92 17.94 0.26
N ARG A 120 9.74 16.73 -0.26
CA ARG A 120 8.57 16.36 -1.05
C ARG A 120 7.36 16.41 -0.11
N LYS A 121 6.93 17.63 0.27
CA LYS A 121 5.50 17.92 0.47
C LYS A 121 4.80 17.13 -0.63
N PRO A 122 3.72 16.38 -0.34
CA PRO A 122 3.01 15.65 -1.38
C PRO A 122 2.88 16.65 -2.51
N LYS A 123 3.58 16.41 -3.63
CA LYS A 123 3.43 17.31 -4.78
C LYS A 123 1.93 17.31 -4.92
N LYS A 124 1.27 18.47 -4.69
CA LYS A 124 -0.10 18.64 -5.16
C LYS A 124 0.05 18.15 -6.57
N LYS A 125 -0.45 16.95 -6.86
CA LYS A 125 -0.22 16.30 -8.15
C LYS A 125 -0.51 17.43 -9.11
N LYS A 126 0.49 17.90 -9.88
CA LYS A 126 0.17 18.82 -10.98
C LYS A 126 -0.94 18.04 -11.65
N LYS A 127 -2.16 18.56 -11.60
CA LYS A 127 -3.27 17.94 -12.29
C LYS A 127 -2.77 17.94 -13.72
N VAL A 128 -2.20 16.81 -14.14
CA VAL A 128 -2.24 16.46 -15.54
C VAL A 128 -3.74 16.46 -15.75
N GLU A 129 -4.23 17.40 -16.54
CA GLU A 129 -5.60 17.37 -17.05
C GLU A 129 -5.68 16.15 -17.98
N ILE A 130 -5.55 14.97 -17.38
CA ILE A 130 -6.40 13.87 -17.75
C ILE A 130 -7.72 14.30 -17.11
N ASP A 131 -8.83 14.26 -17.84
CA ASP A 131 -10.17 14.28 -17.26
C ASP A 131 -10.37 13.03 -16.38
N GLU A 132 -9.55 12.87 -15.35
CA GLU A 132 -9.78 12.01 -14.22
C GLU A 132 -10.51 12.89 -13.22
N GLU A 133 -11.84 12.80 -13.27
CA GLU A 133 -12.72 13.30 -12.21
C GLU A 133 -12.12 12.93 -10.86
N ILE A 134 -11.66 13.97 -10.15
CA ILE A 134 -11.07 13.86 -8.84
C ILE A 134 -12.16 13.39 -7.90
N PHE A 135 -12.24 12.08 -7.70
CA PHE A 135 -13.01 11.53 -6.61
C PHE A 135 -12.25 11.78 -5.32
N VAL A 136 -12.60 12.89 -4.68
CA VAL A 136 -12.40 13.10 -3.26
C VAL A 136 -12.96 11.88 -2.55
N ILE A 137 -12.07 11.03 -2.00
CA ILE A 137 -12.43 10.02 -1.01
C ILE A 137 -12.74 10.83 0.25
N ASP A 138 -14.00 11.24 0.34
CA ASP A 138 -14.54 11.98 1.47
C ASP A 138 -14.93 10.98 2.56
N ASP A 139 -14.42 11.21 3.78
CA ASP A 139 -14.92 10.79 5.11
C ASP A 139 -15.31 9.33 5.40
N PHE A 140 -15.13 8.39 4.49
CA PHE A 140 -15.75 7.07 4.62
C PHE A 140 -15.16 6.16 5.71
N ARG A 141 -14.05 6.52 6.35
CA ARG A 141 -13.42 5.67 7.38
C ARG A 141 -13.99 5.83 8.78
N VAL A 142 -14.88 6.80 9.02
CA VAL A 142 -15.30 7.15 10.39
C VAL A 142 -16.65 6.52 10.79
N ASP A 143 -17.51 6.10 9.85
CA ASP A 143 -18.89 5.69 10.16
C ASP A 143 -19.45 4.50 9.34
N ILE A 144 -18.61 3.62 8.77
CA ILE A 144 -19.10 2.49 7.94
C ILE A 144 -20.07 1.61 8.73
N GLU A 145 -19.74 1.27 9.97
CA GLU A 145 -20.55 0.42 10.84
C GLU A 145 -21.95 1.02 11.06
N LYS A 146 -22.02 2.34 11.22
CA LYS A 146 -23.29 3.05 11.40
C LYS A 146 -24.16 2.95 10.15
N TYR A 147 -23.60 3.20 8.97
CA TYR A 147 -24.35 3.13 7.71
C TYR A 147 -24.77 1.70 7.35
N VAL A 148 -23.93 0.71 7.66
CA VAL A 148 -24.25 -0.71 7.48
C VAL A 148 -25.43 -1.11 8.38
N GLU A 149 -25.43 -0.67 9.65
CA GLU A 149 -26.52 -0.91 10.59
C GLU A 149 -27.82 -0.19 10.17
N GLU A 150 -27.73 1.04 9.65
CA GLU A 150 -28.87 1.77 9.10
C GLU A 150 -29.48 1.05 7.89
N LEU A 151 -28.65 0.55 6.96
CA LEU A 151 -29.11 -0.23 5.82
C LEU A 151 -29.80 -1.52 6.26
N TYR A 152 -29.25 -2.25 7.24
CA TYR A 152 -29.88 -3.45 7.76
C TYR A 152 -31.29 -3.20 8.32
N LYS A 153 -31.48 -2.09 9.05
CA LYS A 153 -32.81 -1.69 9.55
C LYS A 153 -33.80 -1.43 8.41
N VAL A 154 -33.34 -0.84 7.31
CA VAL A 154 -34.17 -0.61 6.12
C VAL A 154 -34.55 -1.95 5.48
N VAL A 155 -33.58 -2.83 5.22
CA VAL A 155 -33.80 -4.18 4.66
C VAL A 155 -34.81 -4.95 5.50
N LYS A 156 -34.61 -5.00 6.82
CA LYS A 156 -35.52 -5.68 7.75
C LYS A 156 -36.94 -5.11 7.70
N LYS A 157 -37.08 -3.79 7.73
CA LYS A 157 -38.38 -3.12 7.70
C LYS A 157 -39.14 -3.31 6.39
N ILE A 158 -38.43 -3.38 5.26
CA ILE A 158 -39.03 -3.67 3.96
C ILE A 158 -39.50 -5.13 3.94
N TYR A 159 -38.63 -6.06 4.35
CA TYR A 159 -38.94 -7.49 4.35
C TYR A 159 -40.10 -7.84 5.30
N GLU A 160 -40.17 -7.25 6.49
CA GLU A 160 -41.29 -7.42 7.42
C GLU A 160 -42.64 -6.99 6.82
N LYS A 161 -42.64 -6.06 5.86
CA LYS A 161 -43.87 -5.58 5.20
C LYS A 161 -44.24 -6.40 3.96
N THR A 162 -43.26 -6.79 3.16
CA THR A 162 -43.51 -7.47 1.88
C THR A 162 -43.49 -8.99 2.03
N GLY A 163 -42.66 -9.54 2.92
CA GLY A 163 -42.40 -10.96 3.06
C GLY A 163 -41.69 -11.59 1.85
N THR A 164 -41.16 -10.76 0.95
CA THR A 164 -40.53 -11.20 -0.30
C THR A 164 -39.07 -10.74 -0.37
N PRO A 165 -38.19 -11.47 -1.10
CA PRO A 165 -36.84 -11.03 -1.38
C PRO A 165 -36.83 -9.61 -1.98
N ILE A 166 -35.89 -8.77 -1.53
CA ILE A 166 -35.81 -7.36 -1.88
C ILE A 166 -34.81 -7.20 -3.02
N LYS A 167 -35.17 -6.45 -4.06
CA LYS A 167 -34.24 -6.17 -5.16
C LYS A 167 -33.18 -5.18 -4.71
N PHE A 168 -31.94 -5.39 -5.12
CA PHE A 168 -30.84 -4.46 -4.83
C PHE A 168 -31.17 -3.02 -5.22
N TRP A 169 -31.76 -2.81 -6.39
CA TRP A 169 -32.11 -1.48 -6.89
C TRP A 169 -33.17 -0.76 -6.05
N ASP A 170 -34.01 -1.48 -5.32
CA ASP A 170 -34.99 -0.89 -4.40
C ASP A 170 -34.33 -0.35 -3.11
N LEU A 171 -33.10 -0.79 -2.82
CA LEU A 171 -32.30 -0.34 -1.68
C LEU A 171 -31.37 0.84 -2.04
N VAL A 172 -31.21 1.15 -3.33
CA VAL A 172 -30.36 2.22 -3.82
C VAL A 172 -31.17 3.52 -3.87
N PRO A 173 -30.86 4.53 -3.04
CA PRO A 173 -31.66 5.76 -2.99
C PRO A 173 -31.45 6.69 -4.19
N ASP A 174 -30.28 6.62 -4.84
CA ASP A 174 -29.91 7.46 -5.99
C ASP A 174 -29.00 6.67 -6.94
N VAL A 175 -29.16 6.91 -8.25
CA VAL A 175 -28.42 6.23 -9.32
C VAL A 175 -27.00 6.76 -9.53
N GLU A 176 -26.50 7.64 -8.65
CA GLU A 176 -25.09 8.02 -8.65
C GLU A 176 -24.18 6.79 -8.48
N PRO A 177 -23.16 6.58 -9.33
CA PRO A 177 -22.28 5.41 -9.26
C PRO A 177 -21.65 5.16 -7.89
N LYS A 178 -21.41 6.24 -7.13
CA LYS A 178 -20.91 6.17 -5.74
C LYS A 178 -21.87 5.45 -4.83
N ILE A 179 -23.15 5.82 -4.92
CA ILE A 179 -24.20 5.37 -4.03
C ILE A 179 -24.55 3.91 -4.34
N ILE A 180 -24.53 3.55 -5.63
CA ILE A 180 -24.66 2.16 -6.07
C ILE A 180 -23.54 1.30 -5.50
N ALA A 181 -22.28 1.66 -5.75
CA ALA A 181 -21.13 0.91 -5.26
C ALA A 181 -21.08 0.82 -3.73
N ARG A 182 -21.47 1.90 -3.05
CA ARG A 182 -21.55 1.98 -1.59
C ARG A 182 -22.61 1.04 -1.01
N THR A 183 -23.82 1.08 -1.56
CA THR A 183 -24.93 0.22 -1.12
C THR A 183 -24.58 -1.24 -1.34
N PHE A 184 -23.96 -1.56 -2.47
CA PHE A 184 -23.45 -2.90 -2.75
C PHE A 184 -22.39 -3.35 -1.74
N LEU A 185 -21.41 -2.50 -1.44
CA LEU A 185 -20.38 -2.80 -0.44
C LEU A 185 -20.98 -3.05 0.95
N TYR A 186 -21.98 -2.26 1.37
CA TYR A 186 -22.66 -2.48 2.64
C TYR A 186 -23.41 -3.81 2.71
N LEU A 187 -24.02 -4.23 1.61
CA LEU A 187 -24.69 -5.54 1.54
C LEU A 187 -23.67 -6.68 1.66
N LEU A 188 -22.52 -6.59 1.00
CA LEU A 188 -21.44 -7.58 1.15
C LEU A 188 -20.94 -7.67 2.60
N PHE A 189 -20.85 -6.52 3.30
CA PHE A 189 -20.52 -6.53 4.72
C PHE A 189 -21.60 -7.23 5.57
N LEU A 190 -22.89 -6.98 5.28
CA LEU A 190 -24.00 -7.64 5.97
C LEU A 190 -24.04 -9.15 5.72
N GLU A 191 -23.73 -9.59 4.50
CA GLU A 191 -23.65 -11.00 4.15
C GLU A 191 -22.49 -11.69 4.84
N ASN A 192 -21.30 -11.07 4.83
CA ASN A 192 -20.13 -11.58 5.56
C ASN A 192 -20.38 -11.65 7.08
N MET A 193 -21.26 -10.81 7.63
CA MET A 193 -21.71 -10.88 9.02
C MET A 193 -22.86 -11.89 9.27
N GLY A 194 -23.37 -12.55 8.23
CA GLY A 194 -24.48 -13.51 8.32
C GLY A 194 -25.83 -12.87 8.67
N ARG A 195 -26.02 -11.59 8.37
CA ARG A 195 -27.28 -10.85 8.67
C ARG A 195 -28.23 -10.79 7.48
N VAL A 196 -27.72 -10.92 6.28
CA VAL A 196 -28.50 -11.00 5.04
C VAL A 196 -27.92 -12.08 4.15
N GLU A 197 -28.75 -12.66 3.32
CA GLU A 197 -28.38 -13.56 2.23
C GLU A 197 -28.54 -12.81 0.91
N ILE A 198 -27.51 -12.87 0.05
CA ILE A 198 -27.53 -12.27 -1.28
C ILE A 198 -27.66 -13.39 -2.32
N ILE A 199 -28.66 -13.29 -3.18
CA ILE A 199 -28.97 -14.30 -4.20
C ILE A 199 -28.82 -13.66 -5.57
N GLN A 200 -27.99 -14.26 -6.43
CA GLN A 200 -27.84 -13.90 -7.85
C GLN A 200 -27.77 -15.19 -8.68
N GLU A 201 -28.73 -15.39 -9.58
CA GLU A 201 -28.83 -16.62 -10.38
C GLU A 201 -27.86 -16.63 -11.58
N GLU A 202 -27.67 -15.47 -12.23
CA GLU A 202 -26.81 -15.32 -13.40
C GLU A 202 -25.78 -14.21 -13.17
N PRO A 203 -24.53 -14.33 -13.69
CA PRO A 203 -23.54 -13.26 -13.60
C PRO A 203 -24.08 -11.95 -14.17
N PHE A 204 -23.93 -10.85 -13.42
CA PHE A 204 -24.48 -9.53 -13.75
C PHE A 204 -26.02 -9.46 -13.85
N GLY A 205 -26.72 -10.51 -13.39
CA GLY A 205 -28.17 -10.56 -13.27
C GLY A 205 -28.70 -9.82 -12.04
N GLU A 206 -30.01 -9.94 -11.82
CA GLU A 206 -30.68 -9.30 -10.69
C GLU A 206 -30.16 -9.84 -9.35
N ILE A 207 -29.91 -8.92 -8.42
CA ILE A 207 -29.42 -9.23 -7.08
C ILE A 207 -30.59 -9.09 -6.11
N LEU A 208 -30.89 -10.17 -5.39
CA LEU A 208 -31.93 -10.23 -4.38
C LEU A 208 -31.29 -10.31 -2.99
N VAL A 209 -31.89 -9.63 -2.02
CA VAL A 209 -31.43 -9.55 -0.64
C VAL A 209 -32.54 -10.05 0.28
N VAL A 210 -32.21 -10.99 1.15
CA VAL A 210 -33.11 -11.55 2.17
C VAL A 210 -32.47 -11.37 3.54
N PRO A 211 -33.11 -10.71 4.52
CA PRO A 211 -32.58 -10.65 5.88
C PRO A 211 -32.70 -12.01 6.57
N MET A 212 -31.67 -12.37 7.34
CA MET A 212 -31.67 -13.53 8.25
C MET A 212 -32.17 -13.16 9.65
#